data_AF-A0A946MPM5-F1
#
_entry.id   AF-A0A946MPM5-F1
#
_cell.length_a   1.000
_cell.length_b   1.000
_cell.length_c   1.000
_cell.angle_alpha   90.00
_cell.angle_beta   90.00
_cell.angle_gamma   90.00
#
_symmetry.space_group_name_H-M   'P 1'
#
loop_
_entity.id
_entity.type
_entity.pdbx_description
1 polymer ?
#
loop_
_entity_poly.entity_id
_entity_poly.type
_entity_poly.pdbx_seq_one_letter_code
_entity_poly.pdbx_strand_id
1 'polypeptide(L)'
;MDWGMKNRLNRLIKPDGRTLFLPIDHGYFQGPTSKLEHPGETIAPLLPHADGLFVTRGVLRACVDPAEETPIILRVSGGTSVVGGDLSNEGLTTSMADAVRLNASAVGLS
;
A
#
# COMPACT_ATOMS: atom_id res chain seq x y z
N MET A 1 -11.48 19.89 2.21
CA MET A 1 -11.38 18.58 2.87
C MET A 1 -12.12 18.63 4.20
N ASP A 2 -13.01 17.67 4.44
CA ASP A 2 -13.66 17.47 5.73
C ASP A 2 -12.66 16.94 6.80
N TRP A 3 -13.06 16.94 8.07
CA TRP A 3 -12.24 16.50 9.20
C TRP A 3 -11.62 15.11 8.99
N GLY A 4 -12.40 14.12 8.57
CA GLY A 4 -11.90 12.74 8.44
C GLY A 4 -10.87 12.55 7.32
N MET A 5 -10.96 13.35 6.27
CA MET A 5 -9.98 13.35 5.17
C MET A 5 -8.69 14.05 5.58
N LYS A 6 -8.80 15.19 6.29
CA LYS A 6 -7.64 15.88 6.88
C LYS A 6 -6.90 14.97 7.87
N ASN A 7 -7.63 14.26 8.73
CA ASN A 7 -7.04 13.33 9.69
C ASN A 7 -6.20 12.24 9.02
N ARG A 8 -6.73 11.58 7.98
CA ARG A 8 -5.98 10.56 7.23
C ARG A 8 -4.70 11.10 6.58
N LEU A 9 -4.78 12.28 5.96
CA LEU A 9 -3.62 12.91 5.34
C LEU A 9 -2.55 13.32 6.36
N ASN A 10 -2.95 13.84 7.52
CA ASN A 10 -2.01 14.23 8.58
C ASN A 10 -1.25 13.05 9.21
N ARG A 11 -1.70 11.81 8.99
CA ARG A 11 -0.93 10.62 9.39
C ARG A 11 0.25 10.36 8.44
N LEU A 12 0.04 10.62 7.15
CA LEU A 12 1.01 10.40 6.08
C LEU A 12 1.96 11.60 5.87
N ILE A 13 1.40 12.81 5.80
CA ILE A 13 2.12 14.07 5.58
C ILE A 13 2.52 14.62 6.95
N LYS A 14 3.82 14.62 7.22
CA LYS A 14 4.41 15.06 8.49
C LYS A 14 4.39 16.59 8.62
N PRO A 15 4.67 17.15 9.82
CA PRO A 15 4.58 18.60 10.06
C PRO A 15 5.45 19.47 9.16
N ASP A 16 6.51 18.91 8.56
CA ASP A 16 7.38 19.57 7.58
C ASP A 16 6.75 19.65 6.16
N GLY A 17 5.52 19.12 6.00
CA GLY A 17 4.79 19.07 4.75
C GLY A 17 5.23 17.96 3.81
N ARG A 18 6.03 16.99 4.28
CA ARG A 18 6.58 15.90 3.46
C ARG A 18 6.08 14.54 3.93
N THR A 19 6.30 13.54 3.09
CA THR A 19 6.00 12.13 3.40
C THR A 19 7.03 11.24 2.72
N LEU A 20 7.56 10.27 3.46
CA LEU A 20 8.38 9.18 2.96
C LEU A 20 7.59 7.88 3.13
N PHE A 21 6.88 7.43 2.09
CA PHE A 21 6.22 6.13 2.13
C PHE A 21 7.07 5.03 1.48
N LEU A 22 6.89 3.79 1.95
CA LEU A 22 7.57 2.60 1.46
C LEU A 22 6.65 1.81 0.51
N PRO A 23 6.86 1.86 -0.81
CA PRO A 23 6.09 1.07 -1.76
C PRO A 23 6.61 -0.35 -1.91
N ILE A 24 5.73 -1.32 -1.69
CA ILE A 24 6.00 -2.76 -1.87
C ILE A 24 4.88 -3.47 -2.65
N ASP A 25 4.03 -2.73 -3.34
CA ASP A 25 2.88 -3.27 -4.07
C ASP A 25 3.26 -3.98 -5.37
N HIS A 26 4.49 -3.83 -5.86
CA HIS A 26 5.05 -4.37 -7.13
C HIS A 26 4.57 -5.78 -7.52
N GLY A 27 4.44 -6.68 -6.54
CA GLY A 27 3.99 -8.05 -6.78
C GLY A 27 2.59 -8.17 -7.36
N TYR A 28 1.77 -7.09 -7.37
CA TYR A 28 0.42 -7.09 -7.95
C TYR A 28 0.41 -7.46 -9.45
N PHE A 29 1.52 -7.23 -10.16
CA PHE A 29 1.67 -7.62 -11.57
C PHE A 29 3.02 -8.28 -11.90
N GLN A 30 4.05 -8.11 -11.05
CA GLN A 30 5.40 -8.65 -11.27
C GLN A 30 5.63 -10.01 -10.60
N GLY A 31 4.75 -10.45 -9.67
CA GLY A 31 5.03 -11.62 -8.84
C GLY A 31 6.13 -11.37 -7.79
N PRO A 32 6.88 -12.40 -7.35
CA PRO A 32 7.93 -12.26 -6.34
C PRO A 32 9.17 -11.57 -6.93
N THR A 33 9.11 -10.25 -7.06
CA THR A 33 10.24 -9.43 -7.52
C THR A 33 11.38 -9.44 -6.51
N SER A 34 12.59 -9.13 -6.96
CA SER A 34 13.80 -9.14 -6.13
C SER A 34 13.59 -8.37 -4.83
N LYS A 35 13.93 -8.99 -3.69
CA LYS A 35 13.76 -8.46 -2.32
C LYS A 35 12.29 -8.43 -1.83
N LEU A 36 11.32 -8.90 -2.58
CA LEU A 36 9.93 -9.05 -2.12
C LEU A 36 9.43 -10.50 -2.22
N GLU A 37 10.35 -11.46 -2.24
CA GLU A 37 10.06 -12.89 -2.15
C GLU A 37 9.45 -13.22 -0.77
N HIS A 38 9.95 -12.53 0.28
CA HIS A 38 9.46 -12.59 1.65
C HIS A 38 9.18 -11.15 2.14
N PRO A 39 8.04 -10.55 1.75
CA PRO A 39 7.80 -9.11 1.93
C PRO A 39 7.75 -8.72 3.41
N GLY A 40 7.12 -9.52 4.29
CA GLY A 40 7.05 -9.23 5.73
C GLY A 40 8.43 -9.14 6.39
N GLU A 41 9.31 -10.11 6.11
CA GLU A 41 10.68 -10.12 6.62
C GLU A 41 11.50 -8.94 6.08
N THR A 42 11.30 -8.60 4.80
CA THR A 42 12.05 -7.52 4.16
C THR A 42 11.68 -6.16 4.73
N ILE A 43 10.39 -5.90 4.97
CA ILE A 43 9.94 -4.58 5.42
C ILE A 43 10.06 -4.40 6.93
N ALA A 44 10.09 -5.46 7.73
CA ALA A 44 10.14 -5.36 9.19
C ALA A 44 11.19 -4.36 9.74
N PRO A 45 12.47 -4.37 9.29
CA PRO A 45 13.45 -3.39 9.75
C PRO A 45 13.28 -1.99 9.12
N LEU A 46 12.45 -1.85 8.08
CA LEU A 46 12.26 -0.60 7.32
C LEU A 46 11.03 0.19 7.78
N LEU A 47 10.00 -0.48 8.29
CA LEU A 47 8.74 0.15 8.73
C LEU A 47 8.94 1.30 9.73
N PRO A 48 9.85 1.23 10.73
CA PRO A 48 10.09 2.35 11.65
C PRO A 48 10.61 3.62 10.98
N HIS A 49 11.06 3.53 9.73
CA HIS A 49 11.60 4.66 8.96
C HIS A 49 10.61 5.19 7.91
N ALA A 50 9.40 4.63 7.81
CA ALA A 50 8.40 5.01 6.83
C ALA A 50 7.23 5.77 7.45
N ASP A 51 6.82 6.85 6.79
CA ASP A 51 5.63 7.63 7.14
C ASP A 51 4.33 6.95 6.68
N GLY A 52 4.44 5.97 5.78
CA GLY A 52 3.35 5.15 5.29
C GLY A 52 3.83 3.91 4.53
N LEU A 53 3.01 2.88 4.46
CA LEU A 53 3.28 1.64 3.72
C LEU A 53 2.31 1.55 2.53
N PHE A 54 2.84 1.50 1.31
CA PHE A 54 2.03 1.30 0.11
C PHE A 54 2.08 -0.17 -0.32
N VAL A 55 0.95 -0.87 -0.16
CA VAL A 55 0.88 -2.34 -0.24
C VAL A 55 -0.46 -2.82 -0.81
N THR A 56 -0.51 -4.05 -1.30
CA THR A 56 -1.77 -4.71 -1.69
C THR A 56 -2.53 -5.24 -0.47
N ARG A 57 -3.86 -5.40 -0.56
CA ARG A 57 -4.67 -5.98 0.54
C ARG A 57 -4.24 -7.38 0.96
N GLY A 58 -3.69 -8.16 0.02
CA GLY A 58 -3.26 -9.54 0.27
C GLY A 58 -2.00 -9.58 1.12
N VAL A 59 -0.96 -8.84 0.69
CA VAL A 59 0.31 -8.76 1.43
C VAL A 59 0.10 -8.09 2.80
N LEU A 60 -0.73 -7.05 2.88
CA LEU A 60 -1.07 -6.41 4.16
C LEU A 60 -1.61 -7.43 5.17
N ARG A 61 -2.63 -8.21 4.80
CA ARG A 61 -3.26 -9.18 5.71
C ARG A 61 -2.36 -10.36 6.06
N ALA A 62 -1.50 -10.77 5.13
CA ALA A 62 -0.70 -11.98 5.29
C ALA A 62 0.65 -11.74 5.97
N CYS A 63 1.22 -10.53 5.84
CA CYS A 63 2.62 -10.28 6.16
C CYS A 63 2.88 -9.10 7.09
N VAL A 64 1.90 -8.24 7.35
CA VAL A 64 2.07 -7.07 8.23
C VAL A 64 1.34 -7.34 9.54
N ASP A 65 2.05 -7.15 10.66
CA ASP A 65 1.45 -7.27 11.99
C ASP A 65 0.32 -6.23 12.15
N PRO A 66 -0.91 -6.62 12.54
CA PRO A 66 -1.99 -5.67 12.82
C PRO A 66 -1.67 -4.64 13.91
N ALA A 67 -0.66 -4.88 14.73
CA ALA A 67 -0.15 -3.93 15.72
C ALA A 67 0.78 -2.85 15.11
N GLU A 68 1.18 -2.97 13.84
CA GLU A 68 1.95 -1.94 13.15
C GLU A 68 1.15 -0.63 13.03
N GLU A 69 1.77 0.47 13.41
CA GLU A 69 1.12 1.79 13.43
C GLU A 69 1.34 2.57 12.13
N THR A 70 2.28 2.13 11.28
CA THR A 70 2.54 2.75 9.97
C THR A 70 1.25 2.88 9.15
N PRO A 71 0.85 4.10 8.76
CA PRO A 71 -0.35 4.34 7.97
C PRO A 71 -0.33 3.61 6.61
N ILE A 72 -1.45 3.00 6.23
CA ILE A 72 -1.55 2.21 5.00
C ILE A 72 -2.03 3.05 3.81
N ILE A 73 -1.34 2.92 2.69
CA ILE A 73 -1.78 3.30 1.35
C ILE A 73 -2.10 2.01 0.59
N LEU A 74 -3.34 1.83 0.15
CA LEU A 74 -3.77 0.55 -0.42
C LEU A 74 -3.73 0.58 -1.94
N ARG A 75 -3.05 -0.39 -2.57
CA ARG A 75 -3.19 -0.66 -4.02
C ARG A 75 -4.60 -1.15 -4.30
N VAL A 76 -5.35 -0.41 -5.11
CA VAL A 76 -6.74 -0.76 -5.46
C VAL A 76 -6.97 -1.05 -6.94
N SER A 77 -5.96 -0.90 -7.79
CA SER A 77 -5.96 -1.39 -9.19
C SER A 77 -5.13 -2.66 -9.37
N GLY A 78 -5.20 -3.27 -10.55
CA GLY A 78 -4.45 -4.45 -10.96
C GLY A 78 -5.19 -5.25 -12.03
N GLY A 79 -4.89 -6.54 -12.16
CA GLY A 79 -5.49 -7.41 -13.18
C GLY A 79 -4.64 -7.56 -14.46
N THR A 80 -3.53 -6.83 -14.54
CA THR A 80 -2.47 -7.03 -15.54
C THR A 80 -1.30 -7.84 -14.97
N SER A 81 -0.37 -8.26 -15.83
CA SER A 81 0.84 -9.01 -15.48
C SER A 81 1.96 -8.69 -16.47
N VAL A 82 3.22 -8.80 -16.04
CA VAL A 82 4.41 -8.66 -16.90
C VAL A 82 4.48 -9.66 -18.06
N VAL A 83 3.71 -10.75 -18.00
CA VAL A 83 3.60 -11.74 -19.10
C VAL A 83 2.56 -11.30 -20.15
N GLY A 84 1.68 -10.34 -19.81
CA GLY A 84 0.67 -9.80 -20.70
C GLY A 84 1.23 -8.80 -21.72
N GLY A 85 0.43 -8.48 -22.74
CA GLY A 85 0.82 -7.55 -23.80
C GLY A 85 0.68 -6.06 -23.45
N ASP A 86 -0.24 -5.69 -22.56
CA ASP A 86 -0.54 -4.30 -22.19
C ASP A 86 -0.60 -4.15 -20.66
N LEU A 87 0.38 -3.42 -20.11
CA LEU A 87 0.45 -3.13 -18.68
C LEU A 87 -0.58 -2.09 -18.23
N SER A 88 -1.18 -1.32 -19.14
CA SER A 88 -2.22 -0.34 -18.81
C SER A 88 -3.62 -0.95 -18.68
N ASN A 89 -3.79 -2.23 -19.07
CA ASN A 89 -5.04 -2.96 -18.96
C ASN A 89 -5.32 -3.38 -17.51
N GLU A 90 -5.54 -2.38 -16.65
CA GLU A 90 -5.88 -2.54 -15.24
C GLU A 90 -7.37 -2.29 -14.99
N GLY A 91 -7.88 -2.93 -13.94
CA GLY A 91 -9.19 -2.66 -13.37
C GLY A 91 -9.12 -2.48 -11.86
N LEU A 92 -10.24 -2.09 -11.26
CA LEU A 92 -10.36 -2.03 -9.80
C LEU A 92 -10.35 -3.44 -9.21
N THR A 93 -9.42 -3.71 -8.30
CA THR A 93 -9.26 -5.00 -7.62
C THR A 93 -9.75 -4.98 -6.17
N THR A 94 -9.96 -3.79 -5.60
CA THR A 94 -10.36 -3.61 -4.20
C THR A 94 -11.45 -2.54 -4.07
N SER A 95 -12.51 -2.86 -3.33
CA SER A 95 -13.60 -1.92 -3.07
C SER A 95 -13.23 -0.88 -2.00
N MET A 96 -13.88 0.29 -2.03
CA MET A 96 -13.70 1.28 -0.96
C MET A 96 -14.18 0.77 0.41
N ALA A 97 -15.17 -0.12 0.44
CA ALA A 97 -15.60 -0.78 1.67
C ALA A 97 -14.46 -1.63 2.28
N ASP A 98 -13.67 -2.32 1.45
CA ASP A 98 -12.48 -3.04 1.90
C ASP A 98 -11.36 -2.10 2.35
N ALA A 99 -11.16 -0.98 1.65
CA ALA A 99 -10.17 0.04 2.07
C ALA A 99 -10.50 0.60 3.45
N VAL A 100 -11.78 0.88 3.72
CA VAL A 100 -12.26 1.31 5.05
C VAL A 100 -12.08 0.19 6.09
N ARG A 101 -12.45 -1.05 5.75
CA ARG A 101 -12.27 -2.23 6.62
C ARG A 101 -10.80 -2.48 7.02
N LEU A 102 -9.87 -2.10 6.15
CA LEU A 102 -8.42 -2.19 6.37
C LEU A 102 -7.79 -0.94 7.00
N ASN A 103 -8.60 0.03 7.44
CA ASN A 103 -8.13 1.28 8.03
C ASN A 103 -7.14 2.05 7.12
N ALA A 104 -7.33 1.97 5.80
CA ALA A 104 -6.46 2.65 4.85
C ALA A 104 -6.56 4.18 5.03
N SER A 105 -5.40 4.85 5.00
CA SER A 105 -5.29 6.30 5.03
C SER A 105 -5.43 6.90 3.63
N ALA A 106 -4.98 6.17 2.60
CA ALA A 106 -5.17 6.53 1.20
C ALA A 106 -5.30 5.27 0.33
N VAL A 107 -5.70 5.46 -0.92
CA VAL A 107 -5.73 4.42 -1.96
C VAL A 107 -4.89 4.88 -3.15
N GLY A 108 -4.21 3.95 -3.79
CA GLY A 108 -3.40 4.16 -4.98
C GLY A 108 -3.94 3.39 -6.18
N LEU A 109 -4.01 4.08 -7.32
CA LEU A 109 -4.39 3.57 -8.63
C LEU A 109 -3.23 3.86 -9.61
N SER A 110 -3.00 2.97 -10.58
CA SER A 110 -2.03 3.18 -11.67
C SER A 110 -2.72 3.82 -12.86
#